data_AF-W6V2L5-F1
#
_entry.id   AF-W6V2L5-F1
#
_cell.length_a   1.000
_cell.length_b   1.000
_cell.length_c   1.000
_cell.angle_alpha   90.00
_cell.angle_beta   90.00
_cell.angle_gamma   90.00
#
_symmetry.space_group_name_H-M   'P 1'
#
loop_
_entity.id
_entity.type
_entity.pdbx_description
1 polymer ?
#
loop_
_entity_poly.entity_id
_entity_poly.type
_entity_poly.pdbx_seq_one_letter_code
_entity_poly.pdbx_strand_id
1 'polypeptide(L)'
;MSRHMNKENRLRFFTVLMLSFFSRANSLISRYLPNIRFSNNRRLAHVFLLFFGVFNLGACQAQSEMLGTPVSGYNHTSSNINRFTVNGAGGPNIGPYQGGLSSQTCCTTLPRSWNPGLKAIVEWESDPAPRAAIKRDKYGQIESGDYSRHAANYTHHKAIVEIPKYDNKFCALQVHFLPCDKVRVSTTCYTPEHPDYPDRAYFNSKESSVCPSF
;
A
#
# COMPACT_ATOMS: atom_id res chain seq x y z
N MET A 1 9.35 -12.25 6.34
CA MET A 1 10.71 -11.80 5.96
C MET A 1 11.01 -12.30 4.54
N SER A 2 10.62 -11.53 3.52
CA SER A 2 10.81 -11.92 2.12
C SER A 2 12.28 -11.70 1.75
N ARG A 3 13.03 -12.79 1.53
CA ARG A 3 14.43 -12.70 1.08
C ARG A 3 14.44 -12.18 -0.34
N HIS A 4 14.71 -10.88 -0.50
CA HIS A 4 15.03 -10.29 -1.79
C HIS A 4 16.34 -10.93 -2.29
N MET A 5 16.24 -11.89 -3.22
CA MET A 5 17.42 -12.41 -3.92
C MET A 5 18.05 -11.27 -4.71
N ASN A 6 19.33 -10.96 -4.42
CA ASN A 6 20.10 -9.97 -5.16
C ASN A 6 20.25 -10.38 -6.65
N LYS A 7 20.60 -9.42 -7.50
CA LYS A 7 20.70 -9.57 -8.95
C LYS A 7 21.70 -10.67 -9.37
N GLU A 8 22.80 -10.84 -8.63
CA GLU A 8 23.82 -11.88 -8.89
C GLU A 8 23.33 -13.28 -8.54
N ASN A 9 22.61 -13.44 -7.41
CA ASN A 9 22.07 -14.71 -6.97
C ASN A 9 20.94 -15.19 -7.88
N ARG A 10 20.16 -14.26 -8.46
CA ARG A 10 19.18 -14.59 -9.52
C ARG A 10 19.89 -15.08 -10.78
N LEU A 11 20.93 -14.39 -11.22
CA LEU A 11 21.69 -14.78 -12.41
C LEU A 11 22.30 -16.19 -12.24
N ARG A 12 22.90 -16.48 -11.08
CA ARG A 12 23.45 -17.81 -10.76
C ARG A 12 22.36 -18.90 -10.73
N PHE A 13 21.19 -18.61 -10.17
CA PHE A 13 20.09 -19.57 -10.11
C PHE A 13 19.54 -19.90 -11.51
N PHE A 14 19.38 -18.89 -12.37
CA PHE A 14 18.96 -19.09 -13.77
C PHE A 14 19.99 -19.87 -14.59
N THR A 15 21.30 -19.63 -14.38
CA THR A 15 22.36 -20.38 -15.07
C THR A 15 22.33 -21.87 -14.70
N VAL A 16 22.14 -22.21 -13.42
CA VAL A 16 22.05 -23.61 -12.96
C VAL A 16 20.77 -24.29 -13.46
N LEU A 17 19.64 -23.57 -13.50
CA LEU A 17 18.39 -24.10 -14.03
C LEU A 17 18.49 -24.37 -15.54
N MET A 18 19.09 -23.45 -16.30
CA MET A 18 19.29 -23.63 -17.74
C MET A 18 20.22 -24.81 -18.05
N LEU A 19 21.35 -24.95 -17.35
CA LEU A 19 22.27 -26.08 -17.55
C LEU A 19 21.63 -27.44 -17.24
N SER A 20 20.76 -27.50 -16.22
CA SER A 20 20.04 -28.72 -15.87
C SER A 20 18.91 -29.04 -16.85
N PHE A 21 18.22 -28.04 -17.40
CA PHE A 21 17.25 -28.22 -18.49
C PHE A 21 17.90 -28.69 -19.79
N PHE A 22 19.04 -28.13 -20.19
CA PHE A 22 19.78 -28.58 -21.38
C PHE A 22 20.26 -30.03 -21.24
N SER A 23 20.76 -30.42 -20.06
CA SER A 23 21.20 -31.80 -19.80
C SER A 23 20.04 -32.80 -19.84
N ARG A 24 18.87 -32.45 -19.29
CA ARG A 24 17.65 -33.28 -19.37
C ARG A 24 17.00 -33.30 -20.77
N ALA A 25 16.99 -32.18 -21.49
CA ALA A 25 16.45 -32.11 -22.84
C ALA A 25 17.27 -32.98 -23.82
N ASN A 26 18.60 -32.98 -23.69
CA ASN A 26 19.47 -33.82 -24.51
C ASN A 26 19.22 -35.33 -24.27
N SER A 27 18.95 -35.72 -23.02
CA SER A 27 18.69 -37.13 -22.70
C SER A 27 17.31 -37.61 -23.16
N LEU A 28 16.31 -36.72 -23.22
CA LEU A 28 14.96 -37.02 -23.70
C LEU A 28 14.88 -37.04 -25.23
N ILE A 29 15.53 -36.10 -25.92
CA ILE A 29 15.52 -36.02 -27.39
C ILE A 29 16.23 -37.24 -28.01
N SER A 30 17.32 -37.71 -27.39
CA SER A 30 18.01 -38.94 -27.80
C SER A 30 17.15 -40.21 -27.65
N ARG A 31 16.17 -40.22 -26.73
CA ARG A 31 15.25 -41.36 -26.54
C ARG A 31 14.07 -41.37 -27.51
N TYR A 32 13.52 -40.21 -27.88
CA TYR A 32 12.26 -40.14 -28.63
C TYR A 32 12.43 -39.83 -30.12
N LEU A 33 13.59 -39.31 -30.56
CA LEU A 33 13.84 -38.95 -31.96
C LEU A 33 15.23 -39.42 -32.42
N PRO A 34 15.47 -40.75 -32.52
CA PRO A 34 16.80 -41.32 -32.80
C PRO A 34 17.36 -40.97 -34.19
N ASN A 35 16.52 -40.51 -35.12
CA ASN A 35 16.90 -40.14 -36.48
C ASN A 35 17.33 -38.66 -36.63
N ILE A 36 17.24 -37.85 -35.57
CA ILE A 36 17.73 -36.48 -35.59
C ILE A 36 19.22 -36.50 -35.23
N ARG A 37 20.08 -36.55 -36.26
CA ARG A 37 21.51 -36.25 -36.09
C ARG A 37 21.69 -34.75 -35.88
N PHE A 38 21.84 -34.33 -34.63
CA PHE A 38 22.41 -33.01 -34.35
C PHE A 38 23.82 -32.97 -34.94
N SER A 39 24.04 -32.10 -35.94
CA SER A 39 25.36 -32.00 -36.57
C SER A 39 26.39 -31.58 -35.52
N ASN A 40 27.49 -32.32 -35.42
CA ASN A 40 28.59 -32.06 -34.47
C ASN A 40 29.45 -30.85 -34.90
N ASN A 41 28.82 -29.88 -35.56
CA ASN A 41 29.48 -28.71 -36.09
C ASN A 41 29.56 -27.69 -34.96
N ARG A 42 30.67 -27.71 -34.21
CA ARG A 42 30.91 -26.84 -33.04
C ARG A 42 30.58 -25.37 -33.36
N ARG A 43 30.79 -24.92 -34.61
CA ARG A 43 30.41 -23.59 -35.09
C ARG A 43 28.89 -23.34 -35.07
N LEU A 44 28.05 -24.28 -35.51
CA LEU A 44 26.57 -24.14 -35.45
C LEU A 44 26.07 -24.13 -34.00
N ALA A 45 26.62 -24.98 -33.13
CA ALA A 45 26.24 -24.99 -31.71
C ALA A 45 26.58 -23.65 -31.01
N HIS A 46 27.73 -23.05 -31.34
CA HIS A 46 28.09 -21.71 -30.84
C HIS A 46 27.20 -20.62 -31.44
N VAL A 47 26.80 -20.72 -32.71
CA VAL A 47 25.85 -19.80 -33.34
C VAL A 47 24.49 -19.89 -32.67
N PHE A 48 23.97 -21.10 -32.40
CA PHE A 48 22.71 -21.29 -31.66
C PHE A 48 22.79 -20.77 -30.21
N LEU A 49 23.91 -21.01 -29.50
CA LEU A 49 24.13 -20.47 -28.15
C LEU A 49 24.26 -18.95 -28.13
N LEU A 50 24.89 -18.34 -29.14
CA LEU A 50 24.95 -16.89 -29.31
C LEU A 50 23.56 -16.32 -29.65
N PHE A 51 22.80 -16.98 -30.53
CA PHE A 51 21.45 -16.53 -30.91
C PHE A 51 20.46 -16.61 -29.74
N PHE A 52 20.49 -17.70 -28.95
CA PHE A 52 19.70 -17.82 -27.72
C PHE A 52 20.21 -16.89 -26.61
N GLY A 53 21.52 -16.65 -26.52
CA GLY A 53 22.11 -15.70 -25.57
C GLY A 53 21.68 -14.25 -25.80
N VAL A 54 21.59 -13.83 -27.07
CA VAL A 54 21.13 -12.48 -27.45
C VAL A 54 19.62 -12.31 -27.24
N PHE A 55 18.82 -13.37 -27.43
CA PHE A 55 17.36 -13.32 -27.21
C PHE A 55 16.94 -13.18 -25.73
N ASN A 56 17.85 -13.42 -24.77
CA ASN A 56 17.54 -13.33 -23.33
C ASN A 56 17.83 -11.94 -22.71
N LEU A 57 18.37 -10.98 -23.46
CA LEU A 57 18.70 -9.62 -22.96
C LEU A 57 17.52 -8.63 -23.05
N GLY A 58 16.36 -9.04 -23.60
CA GLY A 58 15.24 -8.15 -23.90
C GLY A 58 14.11 -8.07 -22.87
N ALA A 59 14.25 -8.64 -21.67
CA ALA A 59 13.23 -8.50 -20.63
C ALA A 59 13.30 -7.11 -19.96
N CYS A 60 12.90 -6.06 -20.69
CA CYS A 60 12.59 -4.77 -20.09
C CYS A 60 11.43 -4.96 -19.11
N GLN A 61 11.70 -4.88 -17.81
CA GLN A 61 10.62 -4.79 -16.83
C GLN A 61 9.97 -3.43 -16.96
N ALA A 62 8.84 -3.36 -17.67
CA ALA A 62 7.99 -2.18 -17.67
C ALA A 62 7.57 -1.87 -16.24
N GLN A 63 7.75 -0.63 -15.81
CA GLN A 63 7.38 -0.20 -14.47
C GLN A 63 5.85 -0.11 -14.38
N SER A 64 5.25 -0.67 -13.32
CA SER A 64 3.78 -0.63 -13.12
C SER A 64 3.26 0.80 -13.13
N GLU A 65 2.19 1.04 -13.89
CA GLU A 65 1.47 2.33 -13.96
C GLU A 65 0.78 2.68 -12.63
N MET A 66 0.54 1.68 -11.77
CA MET A 66 -0.04 1.87 -10.45
C MET A 66 1.01 1.67 -9.35
N LEU A 67 0.86 2.44 -8.27
CA LEU A 67 1.66 2.42 -7.07
C LEU A 67 0.85 1.89 -5.89
N GLY A 68 1.40 0.89 -5.20
CA GLY A 68 0.94 0.53 -3.87
C GLY A 68 1.40 1.61 -2.89
N THR A 69 0.43 2.28 -2.28
CA THR A 69 0.64 3.45 -1.43
C THR A 69 0.20 3.13 0.00
N PRO A 70 1.10 3.26 0.99
CA PRO A 70 0.73 3.16 2.40
C PRO A 70 -0.33 4.22 2.76
N VAL A 71 -1.26 3.86 3.63
CA VAL A 71 -2.28 4.76 4.16
C VAL A 71 -1.94 5.07 5.61
N SER A 72 -1.87 6.36 5.93
CA SER A 72 -1.73 6.86 7.30
C SER A 72 -2.85 7.85 7.60
N GLY A 73 -2.99 8.26 8.85
CA GLY A 73 -3.92 9.34 9.17
C GLY A 73 -3.55 10.14 10.39
N TYR A 74 -4.09 11.35 10.46
CA TYR A 74 -4.06 12.26 11.58
C TYR A 74 -5.49 12.55 12.00
N ASN A 75 -5.77 12.39 13.28
CA ASN A 75 -7.06 12.75 13.85
C ASN A 75 -6.93 14.09 14.56
N HIS A 76 -7.61 15.12 14.08
CA HIS A 76 -7.66 16.47 14.67
C HIS A 76 -8.93 16.69 15.50
N THR A 77 -9.60 15.61 15.89
CA THR A 77 -10.86 15.64 16.63
C THR A 77 -10.73 14.94 17.98
N SER A 78 -11.70 15.21 18.85
CA SER A 78 -11.87 14.56 20.15
C SER A 78 -12.47 13.16 20.06
N SER A 79 -13.07 12.81 18.91
CA SER A 79 -13.60 11.48 18.63
C SER A 79 -12.47 10.49 18.35
N ASN A 80 -12.70 9.19 18.52
CA ASN A 80 -11.79 8.16 18.04
C ASN A 80 -12.18 7.75 16.62
N ILE A 81 -11.22 7.66 15.71
CA ILE A 81 -11.43 7.05 14.39
C ILE A 81 -11.22 5.55 14.55
N ASN A 82 -12.33 4.82 14.70
CA ASN A 82 -12.31 3.39 14.96
C ASN A 82 -11.70 2.60 13.81
N ARG A 83 -12.10 2.99 12.59
CA ARG A 83 -11.62 2.45 11.33
C ARG A 83 -11.83 3.47 10.22
N PHE A 84 -10.98 3.42 9.21
CA PHE A 84 -11.21 4.14 7.96
C PHE A 84 -10.62 3.38 6.78
N THR A 85 -11.05 3.76 5.58
CA THR A 85 -10.52 3.25 4.32
C THR A 85 -10.23 4.37 3.34
N VAL A 86 -9.32 4.11 2.40
CA VAL A 86 -9.08 4.94 1.23
C VAL A 86 -9.13 4.09 -0.02
N ASN A 87 -10.13 4.33 -0.88
CA ASN A 87 -10.46 3.48 -2.02
C ASN A 87 -10.62 2.00 -1.62
N GLY A 88 -11.23 1.75 -0.46
CA GLY A 88 -11.42 0.40 0.11
C GLY A 88 -10.21 -0.18 0.85
N ALA A 89 -9.02 0.44 0.77
CA ALA A 89 -7.86 -0.01 1.53
C ALA A 89 -7.90 0.53 2.97
N GLY A 90 -7.75 -0.35 3.96
CA GLY A 90 -7.83 0.02 5.38
C GLY A 90 -6.69 0.93 5.87
N GLY A 91 -7.03 1.80 6.80
CA GLY A 91 -6.08 2.60 7.59
C GLY A 91 -6.01 2.15 9.06
N PRO A 92 -5.07 2.71 9.84
CA PRO A 92 -4.96 2.43 11.28
C PRO A 92 -6.17 2.95 12.08
N ASN A 93 -6.38 2.40 13.28
CA ASN A 93 -7.22 3.02 14.31
C ASN A 93 -6.48 4.26 14.86
N ILE A 94 -7.18 5.39 15.03
CA ILE A 94 -6.56 6.65 15.43
C ILE A 94 -7.29 7.28 16.62
N GLY A 95 -6.58 7.39 17.73
CA GLY A 95 -7.03 8.08 18.94
C GLY A 95 -7.29 9.57 18.74
N PRO A 96 -8.00 10.21 19.69
CA PRO A 96 -8.22 11.66 19.69
C PRO A 96 -6.88 12.42 19.64
N TYR A 97 -6.74 13.37 18.71
CA TYR A 97 -5.54 14.19 18.54
C TYR A 97 -4.23 13.39 18.34
N GLN A 98 -4.32 12.22 17.71
CA GLN A 98 -3.20 11.31 17.47
C GLN A 98 -3.02 10.99 15.97
N GLY A 99 -2.01 10.16 15.68
CA GLY A 99 -1.76 9.60 14.36
C GLY A 99 -0.41 10.01 13.80
N GLY A 100 -0.30 9.85 12.49
CA GLY A 100 0.83 10.30 11.69
C GLY A 100 1.62 9.21 10.99
N LEU A 101 2.73 9.61 10.39
CA LEU A 101 3.49 8.76 9.47
C LEU A 101 4.14 7.53 10.12
N SER A 102 4.25 7.45 11.46
CA SER A 102 4.76 6.26 12.15
C SER A 102 3.75 5.11 12.20
N SER A 103 2.45 5.40 11.98
CA SER A 103 1.38 4.41 11.96
C SER A 103 0.77 4.35 10.55
N GLN A 104 1.16 3.33 9.80
CA GLN A 104 0.72 3.13 8.42
C GLN A 104 0.16 1.73 8.23
N THR A 105 -0.90 1.63 7.42
CA THR A 105 -1.45 0.36 6.94
C THR A 105 -1.29 0.29 5.43
N CYS A 106 -0.87 -0.86 4.92
CA CYS A 106 -0.67 -1.06 3.49
C CYS A 106 -1.85 -1.80 2.86
N CYS A 107 -2.33 -1.44 1.67
CA CYS A 107 -2.03 -0.23 0.88
C CYS A 107 -3.23 0.12 0.02
N THR A 108 -3.43 1.41 -0.25
CA THR A 108 -4.28 1.86 -1.35
C THR A 108 -3.50 1.84 -2.67
N THR A 109 -4.19 1.95 -3.80
CA THR A 109 -3.57 1.92 -5.13
C THR A 109 -3.83 3.23 -5.85
N LEU A 110 -2.75 3.94 -6.19
CA LEU A 110 -2.80 5.23 -6.89
C LEU A 110 -2.04 5.18 -8.22
N PRO A 111 -2.38 6.00 -9.22
CA PRO A 111 -1.56 6.14 -10.43
C PRO A 111 -0.14 6.57 -10.08
N ARG A 112 0.86 6.07 -10.82
CA ARG A 112 2.26 6.51 -10.66
C ARG A 112 2.45 7.97 -11.00
N SER A 113 1.76 8.44 -12.03
CA SER A 113 1.74 9.84 -12.43
C SER A 113 0.40 10.45 -12.06
N TRP A 114 0.45 11.48 -11.22
CA TRP A 114 -0.75 12.24 -10.86
C TRP A 114 -1.31 12.99 -12.08
N ASN A 115 -2.64 13.06 -12.17
CA ASN A 115 -3.35 13.87 -13.15
C ASN A 115 -4.39 14.78 -12.45
N PRO A 116 -4.68 15.98 -12.99
CA PRO A 116 -5.72 16.85 -12.44
C PRO A 116 -7.07 16.13 -12.29
N GLY A 117 -7.74 16.38 -11.16
CA GLY A 117 -9.03 15.76 -10.84
C GLY A 117 -8.94 14.35 -10.23
N LEU A 118 -7.73 13.85 -9.95
CA LEU A 118 -7.57 12.59 -9.20
C LEU A 118 -8.20 12.70 -7.80
N LYS A 119 -9.08 11.76 -7.48
CA LYS A 119 -9.85 11.73 -6.24
C LYS A 119 -9.70 10.40 -5.50
N ALA A 120 -9.88 10.45 -4.20
CA ALA A 120 -10.00 9.29 -3.32
C ALA A 120 -11.37 9.28 -2.65
N ILE A 121 -11.90 8.08 -2.44
CA ILE A 121 -13.05 7.84 -1.57
C ILE A 121 -12.51 7.50 -0.19
N VAL A 122 -12.87 8.30 0.80
CA VAL A 122 -12.53 8.08 2.20
C VAL A 122 -13.81 7.73 2.95
N GLU A 123 -13.81 6.59 3.64
CA GLU A 123 -14.91 6.15 4.49
C GLU A 123 -14.37 5.93 5.91
N TRP A 124 -15.09 6.39 6.94
CA TRP A 124 -14.63 6.25 8.32
C TRP A 124 -15.77 6.08 9.31
N GLU A 125 -15.45 5.46 10.44
CA GLU A 125 -16.31 5.37 11.62
C GLU A 125 -15.69 6.17 12.77
N SER A 126 -16.50 7.03 13.39
CA SER A 126 -16.11 7.84 14.55
C SER A 126 -16.86 7.39 15.80
N ASP A 127 -16.12 7.19 16.89
CA ASP A 127 -16.66 7.06 18.26
C ASP A 127 -16.59 8.43 18.95
N PRO A 128 -17.73 9.08 19.24
CA PRO A 128 -17.77 10.39 19.88
C PRO A 128 -17.41 10.36 21.37
N ALA A 129 -17.39 9.19 22.01
CA ALA A 129 -17.15 9.04 23.44
C ALA A 129 -16.12 7.93 23.74
N PRO A 130 -14.89 8.01 23.22
CA PRO A 130 -13.91 6.91 23.29
C PRO A 130 -13.37 6.61 24.69
N ARG A 131 -13.68 7.48 25.67
CA ARG A 131 -13.34 7.29 27.09
C ARG A 131 -14.52 6.81 27.94
N ALA A 132 -15.69 6.60 27.34
CA ALA A 132 -16.83 6.06 28.06
C ALA A 132 -16.53 4.65 28.59
N ALA A 133 -16.97 4.37 29.81
CA ALA A 133 -16.75 3.06 30.41
C ALA A 133 -17.58 2.01 29.69
N ILE A 134 -16.91 0.94 29.26
CA ILE A 134 -17.55 -0.27 28.74
C ILE A 134 -17.39 -1.36 29.79
N LYS A 135 -18.51 -1.99 30.18
CA LYS A 135 -18.52 -3.09 31.16
C LYS A 135 -17.67 -4.24 30.67
N ARG A 136 -17.00 -4.87 31.65
CA ARG A 136 -16.18 -6.06 31.43
C ARG A 136 -16.64 -7.16 32.36
N ASP A 137 -16.60 -8.39 31.87
CA ASP A 137 -16.87 -9.57 32.68
C ASP A 137 -15.76 -9.82 33.71
N LYS A 138 -15.95 -10.85 34.54
CA LYS A 138 -14.97 -11.26 35.56
C LYS A 138 -13.60 -11.68 35.00
N TYR A 139 -13.49 -11.90 33.69
CA TYR A 139 -12.25 -12.25 32.99
C TYR A 139 -11.65 -11.05 32.23
N GLY A 140 -12.25 -9.86 32.37
CA GLY A 140 -11.81 -8.64 31.71
C GLY A 140 -12.24 -8.52 30.25
N GLN A 141 -13.08 -9.42 29.73
CA GLN A 141 -13.61 -9.32 28.37
C GLN A 141 -14.72 -8.28 28.31
N ILE A 142 -14.82 -7.55 27.21
CA ILE A 142 -15.89 -6.58 27.00
C ILE A 142 -17.23 -7.32 26.94
N GLU A 143 -18.20 -6.87 27.73
CA GLU A 143 -19.56 -7.40 27.67
C GLU A 143 -20.22 -6.98 26.35
N SER A 144 -20.69 -7.96 25.56
CA SER A 144 -21.21 -7.70 24.21
C SER A 144 -22.40 -6.73 24.19
N GLY A 145 -23.34 -6.83 25.13
CA GLY A 145 -24.51 -5.93 25.17
C GLY A 145 -24.11 -4.48 25.51
N ASP A 146 -23.08 -4.33 26.35
CA ASP A 146 -22.54 -3.04 26.75
C ASP A 146 -21.79 -2.38 25.59
N TYR A 147 -21.00 -3.18 24.86
CA TYR A 147 -20.37 -2.76 23.61
C TYR A 147 -21.40 -2.34 22.56
N SER A 148 -22.46 -3.13 22.33
CA SER A 148 -23.51 -2.78 21.37
C SER A 148 -24.21 -1.46 21.72
N ARG A 149 -24.48 -1.20 23.01
CA ARG A 149 -25.01 0.09 23.45
C ARG A 149 -24.04 1.23 23.15
N HIS A 150 -22.74 1.04 23.42
CA HIS A 150 -21.73 2.07 23.15
C HIS A 150 -21.58 2.35 21.65
N ALA A 151 -21.45 1.28 20.85
CA ALA A 151 -21.32 1.34 19.40
C ALA A 151 -22.55 1.91 18.68
N ALA A 152 -23.73 1.93 19.33
CA ALA A 152 -24.92 2.56 18.78
C ALA A 152 -24.77 4.08 18.55
N ASN A 153 -23.80 4.72 19.22
CA ASN A 153 -23.51 6.14 19.03
C ASN A 153 -22.42 6.39 17.97
N TYR A 154 -21.88 5.35 17.34
CA TYR A 154 -20.87 5.52 16.32
C TYR A 154 -21.48 6.13 15.07
N THR A 155 -20.73 7.01 14.43
CA THR A 155 -21.15 7.67 13.19
C THR A 155 -20.32 7.17 12.04
N HIS A 156 -20.95 7.04 10.87
CA HIS A 156 -20.31 6.58 9.65
C HIS A 156 -20.35 7.67 8.61
N HIS A 157 -19.21 7.88 7.98
CA HIS A 157 -19.01 9.00 7.08
C HIS A 157 -18.34 8.56 5.80
N LYS A 158 -18.57 9.36 4.76
CA LYS A 158 -18.00 9.16 3.44
C LYS A 158 -17.74 10.50 2.78
N ALA A 159 -16.55 10.66 2.22
CA ALA A 159 -16.20 11.83 1.46
C ALA A 159 -15.39 11.45 0.22
N ILE A 160 -15.60 12.21 -0.85
CA ILE A 160 -14.76 12.16 -2.04
C ILE A 160 -13.86 13.39 -1.97
N VAL A 161 -12.55 13.14 -1.88
CA VAL A 161 -11.55 14.20 -1.71
C VAL A 161 -10.58 14.21 -2.87
N GLU A 162 -10.19 15.40 -3.30
CA GLU A 162 -9.12 15.55 -4.29
C GLU A 162 -7.78 15.18 -3.68
N ILE A 163 -7.00 14.39 -4.39
CA ILE A 163 -5.63 14.05 -4.01
C ILE A 163 -4.72 15.17 -4.54
N PRO A 164 -3.97 15.88 -3.67
CA PRO A 164 -3.00 16.87 -4.11
C PRO A 164 -1.98 16.26 -5.07
N LYS A 165 -1.42 17.12 -5.92
CA LYS A 165 -0.37 16.70 -6.85
C LYS A 165 0.79 16.05 -6.09
N TYR A 166 1.18 14.86 -6.54
CA TYR A 166 2.35 14.15 -6.07
C TYR A 166 3.26 13.77 -7.23
N ASP A 167 4.54 13.59 -6.93
CA ASP A 167 5.51 12.95 -7.81
C ASP A 167 5.76 11.51 -7.35
N ASN A 168 6.81 10.88 -7.87
CA ASN A 168 7.16 9.51 -7.48
C ASN A 168 7.78 9.39 -6.08
N LYS A 169 7.80 10.46 -5.27
CA LYS A 169 8.36 10.52 -3.92
C LYS A 169 7.30 10.95 -2.89
N PHE A 170 6.46 10.00 -2.48
CA PHE A 170 5.60 10.20 -1.32
C PHE A 170 5.57 8.99 -0.41
N CYS A 171 5.45 9.25 0.89
CA CYS A 171 5.68 8.26 1.93
C CYS A 171 4.40 7.49 2.30
N ALA A 172 3.27 8.19 2.28
CA ALA A 172 1.94 7.63 2.48
C ALA A 172 0.91 8.60 1.86
N LEU A 173 -0.28 8.09 1.59
CA LEU A 173 -1.46 8.94 1.49
C LEU A 173 -1.98 9.16 2.91
N GLN A 174 -1.82 10.39 3.40
CA GLN A 174 -2.19 10.76 4.76
C GLN A 174 -3.62 11.30 4.76
N VAL A 175 -4.52 10.72 5.55
CA VAL A 175 -5.88 11.24 5.75
C VAL A 175 -5.91 12.11 7.00
N HIS A 176 -6.39 13.33 6.87
CA HIS A 176 -6.62 14.26 7.97
C HIS A 176 -8.11 14.28 8.30
N PHE A 177 -8.48 13.75 9.46
CA PHE A 177 -9.84 13.86 10.00
C PHE A 177 -9.95 15.16 10.76
N LEU A 178 -10.83 16.05 10.29
CA LEU A 178 -11.00 17.40 10.80
C LEU A 178 -12.36 17.52 11.49
N PRO A 179 -12.54 18.53 12.36
CA PRO A 179 -13.85 18.86 12.93
C PRO A 179 -14.94 18.98 11.87
N CYS A 180 -16.17 18.66 12.25
CA CYS A 180 -17.36 18.70 11.39
C CYS A 180 -17.35 17.69 10.24
N ASP A 181 -16.82 16.49 10.52
CA ASP A 181 -16.81 15.36 9.58
C ASP A 181 -16.17 15.70 8.24
N LYS A 182 -15.19 16.60 8.27
CA LYS A 182 -14.41 16.99 7.10
C LYS A 182 -13.15 16.15 7.04
N VAL A 183 -12.75 15.81 5.83
CA VAL A 183 -11.47 15.14 5.59
C VAL A 183 -10.68 15.87 4.52
N ARG A 184 -9.35 15.85 4.69
CA ARG A 184 -8.38 16.28 3.70
C ARG A 184 -7.35 15.17 3.52
N VAL A 185 -6.68 15.14 2.38
CA VAL A 185 -5.59 14.19 2.14
C VAL A 185 -4.33 14.93 1.74
N SER A 186 -3.18 14.39 2.17
CA SER A 186 -1.87 14.91 1.81
C SER A 186 -0.95 13.76 1.38
N THR A 187 0.03 14.09 0.55
CA THR A 187 1.01 13.15 -0.01
C THR A 187 2.43 13.55 0.35
N THR A 188 2.60 14.37 1.39
CA THR A 188 3.93 14.81 1.81
C THR A 188 4.69 13.66 2.50
N CYS A 189 6.01 13.73 2.48
CA CYS A 189 6.87 12.90 3.35
C CYS A 189 7.25 13.61 4.65
N TYR A 190 6.89 14.89 4.79
CA TYR A 190 7.21 15.68 5.97
C TYR A 190 6.30 15.30 7.14
N THR A 191 6.86 15.37 8.34
CA THR A 191 6.09 15.36 9.59
C THR A 191 5.70 16.79 9.97
N PRO A 192 4.71 16.99 10.87
CA PRO A 192 4.20 18.31 11.23
C PRO A 192 5.26 19.29 11.74
N GLU A 193 6.35 18.78 12.31
CA GLU A 193 7.48 19.58 12.83
C GLU A 193 8.33 20.20 11.71
N HIS A 194 8.25 19.68 10.49
CA HIS A 194 9.06 20.16 9.38
C HIS A 194 8.57 21.52 8.84
N PRO A 195 9.46 22.47 8.49
CA PRO A 195 9.10 23.79 7.92
C PRO A 195 8.13 23.71 6.74
N ASP A 196 8.38 22.78 5.83
CA ASP A 196 7.63 22.63 4.57
C ASP A 196 6.38 21.75 4.67
N TYR A 197 5.88 21.48 5.88
CA TYR A 197 4.65 20.73 6.05
C TYR A 197 3.44 21.58 5.58
N PRO A 198 2.66 21.13 4.57
CA PRO A 198 1.66 21.97 3.91
C PRO A 198 0.42 22.25 4.78
N ASP A 199 0.11 21.37 5.73
CA ASP A 199 -1.18 21.29 6.41
C ASP A 199 -1.13 21.72 7.90
N ARG A 200 -0.20 22.63 8.23
CA ARG A 200 0.04 23.09 9.62
C ARG A 200 -1.18 23.68 10.31
N ALA A 201 -2.07 24.31 9.53
CA ALA A 201 -3.26 24.95 10.07
C ALA A 201 -4.19 23.97 10.82
N TYR A 202 -4.19 22.68 10.45
CA TYR A 202 -5.07 21.69 11.07
C TYR A 202 -4.71 21.45 12.54
N PHE A 203 -3.41 21.46 12.87
CA PHE A 203 -2.90 21.25 14.22
C PHE A 203 -3.15 22.42 15.18
N ASN A 204 -3.43 23.61 14.64
CA ASN A 204 -3.73 24.81 15.42
C ASN A 204 -5.23 25.07 15.55
N SER A 205 -6.07 24.26 14.88
CA SER A 205 -7.52 24.44 14.90
C SER A 205 -8.11 23.91 16.20
N LYS A 206 -8.94 24.72 16.87
CA LYS A 206 -9.75 24.26 18.00
C LYS A 206 -11.03 23.65 17.46
N GLU A 207 -11.37 22.47 17.97
CA GLU A 207 -12.66 21.85 17.67
C GLU A 207 -13.79 22.68 18.28
N SER A 208 -14.70 23.15 17.42
CA SER A 208 -15.91 23.86 17.81
C SER A 208 -17.04 22.87 18.03
N SER A 209 -17.92 23.13 19.01
CA SER A 209 -19.13 22.32 19.25
C SER A 209 -20.20 22.52 18.17
N VAL A 210 -20.04 23.51 17.29
CA VAL A 210 -21.01 23.84 16.24
C VAL A 210 -20.33 23.84 14.88
N CYS A 211 -20.94 23.07 13.97
CA CYS A 211 -20.52 23.00 12.58
C CYS A 211 -21.31 24.00 11.74
N PRO A 212 -20.64 24.83 10.92
CA PRO A 212 -21.34 25.74 10.03
C PRO A 212 -22.27 24.97 9.09
N SER A 213 -23.56 25.28 9.12
CA SER A 213 -24.52 24.84 8.10
C SER A 213 -24.31 25.69 6.84
N PHE A 214 -24.03 25.05 5.72
CA PHE A 214 -23.97 25.69 4.40
C PHE A 214 -25.32 25.56 3.70
#